data_AF-A0A941WDV8-F1
#
_entry.id   AF-A0A941WDV8-F1
#
_cell.length_a   1.000
_cell.length_b   1.000
_cell.length_c   1.000
_cell.angle_alpha   90.00
_cell.angle_beta   90.00
_cell.angle_gamma   90.00
#
_symmetry.space_group_name_H-M   'P 1'
#
loop_
_entity.id
_entity.type
_entity.pdbx_description
1 polymer ?
#
loop_
_entity_poly.entity_id
_entity_poly.type
_entity_poly.pdbx_seq_one_letter_code
_entity_poly.pdbx_strand_id
1 'polypeptide(L)'
;MRQELKDALVRRALGYDTEEIVEEYREEEGEPLLIKRKVTKKSVPPDLAAIRLLLEEREETPVPEMTDEELAAEKARLMAQLKEWEEKSGKEKKGG
;
A
#
# COMPACT_ATOMS: atom_id res chain seq x y z
N MET A 1 -1.02 13.81 2.52
CA MET A 1 -0.43 12.68 3.27
C MET A 1 -1.00 11.32 2.89
N ARG A 2 -2.28 10.99 3.15
CA ARG A 2 -2.83 9.64 2.84
C ARG A 2 -2.80 9.31 1.34
N GLN A 3 -3.15 10.28 0.48
CA GLN A 3 -3.10 10.10 -0.97
C GLN A 3 -1.66 9.93 -1.48
N GLU A 4 -0.73 10.76 -1.02
CA GLU A 4 0.69 10.68 -1.41
C GLU A 4 1.32 9.33 -1.04
N LEU A 5 0.93 8.74 0.09
CA LEU A 5 1.35 7.39 0.48
C LEU A 5 0.79 6.32 -0.47
N LYS A 6 -0.48 6.44 -0.88
CA LYS A 6 -1.08 5.54 -1.87
C LYS A 6 -0.38 5.66 -3.23
N ASP A 7 -0.11 6.87 -3.68
CA ASP A 7 0.57 7.11 -4.95
C ASP A 7 2.00 6.56 -4.92
N ALA A 8 2.72 6.73 -3.81
CA ALA A 8 4.04 6.15 -3.62
C ALA A 8 4.01 4.61 -3.63
N LEU A 9 3.00 4.00 -2.98
CA LEU A 9 2.81 2.56 -2.96
C LEU A 9 2.50 2.01 -4.37
N VAL A 10 1.65 2.69 -5.14
CA VAL A 10 1.36 2.33 -6.54
C VAL A 10 2.60 2.44 -7.41
N ARG A 11 3.37 3.52 -7.30
CA ARG A 11 4.65 3.67 -8.04
C ARG A 11 5.61 2.53 -7.71
N ARG A 12 5.68 2.11 -6.44
CA ARG A 12 6.53 0.99 -6.02
C ARG A 12 6.04 -0.35 -6.57
N ALA A 13 4.73 -0.58 -6.57
CA ALA A 13 4.11 -1.79 -7.11
C ALA A 13 4.35 -1.96 -8.61
N LEU A 14 4.23 -0.88 -9.39
CA LEU A 14 4.42 -0.91 -10.84
C LEU A 14 5.88 -0.87 -11.29
N GLY A 15 6.80 -0.51 -10.39
CA GLY A 15 8.16 -0.16 -10.77
C GLY A 15 8.23 1.23 -11.39
N TYR A 16 9.44 1.80 -11.42
CA TYR A 16 9.66 3.14 -11.96
C TYR A 16 11.13 3.37 -12.30
N ASP A 17 11.39 4.33 -13.19
CA ASP A 17 12.74 4.80 -13.46
C ASP A 17 13.12 5.95 -12.53
N THR A 18 14.39 5.99 -12.13
CA THR A 18 15.00 7.07 -11.36
C THR A 18 16.31 7.51 -11.99
N GLU A 19 16.69 8.75 -11.75
CA GLU A 19 17.96 9.30 -12.19
C GLU A 19 18.89 9.50 -11.00
N GLU A 20 20.13 9.05 -11.14
CA GLU A 20 21.23 9.37 -10.25
C GLU A 20 22.12 10.39 -10.96
N ILE A 21 22.22 11.58 -10.37
CA ILE A 21 23.00 12.69 -10.92
C ILE A 21 24.27 12.83 -10.07
N VAL A 22 25.43 12.68 -10.72
CA VAL A 22 26.74 12.94 -10.12
C VAL A 22 27.31 14.18 -10.77
N GLU A 23 27.56 15.21 -9.96
CA GLU A 23 28.13 16.47 -10.38
C GLU A 23 29.49 16.67 -9.70
N GLU A 24 30.51 16.93 -10.52
CA GLU A 24 31.86 17.25 -10.07
C GLU A 24 32.06 18.76 -10.23
N TYR A 25 32.55 19.41 -9.17
CA TYR A 25 32.79 20.84 -9.11
C TYR A 25 34.29 21.13 -8.91
N ARG A 26 34.77 22.22 -9.49
CA ARG A 26 36.09 22.81 -9.23
C ARG A 26 35.89 24.19 -8.63
N GLU A 27 36.74 24.58 -7.69
CA GLU A 27 36.76 25.95 -7.19
C GLU A 27 37.57 26.85 -8.13
N GLU A 28 36.95 27.93 -8.59
CA GLU A 28 37.59 28.98 -9.39
C GLU A 28 37.18 30.33 -8.80
N GLU A 29 38.17 31.15 -8.41
CA GLU A 29 37.96 32.46 -7.76
C GLU A 29 37.08 32.43 -6.49
N GLY A 30 37.03 31.29 -5.80
CA GLY A 30 36.20 31.11 -4.59
C GLY A 30 34.76 30.69 -4.88
N GLU A 31 34.40 30.47 -6.15
CA GLU A 31 33.08 29.96 -6.56
C GLU A 31 33.17 28.53 -7.11
N PRO A 32 32.15 27.68 -6.84
CA PRO A 32 32.09 26.33 -7.38
C PRO A 32 31.66 26.34 -8.86
N LEU A 33 32.58 26.01 -9.75
CA LEU A 33 32.33 25.77 -11.16
C LEU A 33 31.99 24.29 -11.41
N LEU A 34 30.79 24.00 -11.95
CA LEU A 34 30.43 22.65 -12.39
C LEU A 34 31.29 22.23 -13.59
N ILE A 35 32.15 21.24 -13.40
CA ILE A 35 33.08 20.76 -14.45
C ILE A 35 32.58 19.51 -15.16
N LYS A 36 31.72 18.72 -14.52
CA LYS A 36 31.19 17.49 -15.11
C LYS A 36 29.88 17.08 -14.46
N ARG A 37 28.93 16.64 -15.28
CA ARG A 37 27.66 16.06 -14.83
C ARG A 37 27.45 14.71 -15.51
N LYS A 38 27.29 13.68 -14.71
CA LYS A 38 26.94 12.32 -15.16
C LYS A 38 25.54 11.99 -14.66
N VAL A 39 24.63 11.73 -15.61
CA VAL A 39 23.26 11.27 -15.31
C VAL A 39 23.17 9.77 -15.60
N THR A 40 22.83 8.98 -14.59
CA THR A 40 22.64 7.53 -14.71
C THR A 40 21.17 7.19 -14.48
N LYS A 41 20.52 6.60 -15.49
CA LYS A 41 19.15 6.11 -15.35
C LYS A 41 19.18 4.72 -14.72
N LYS A 42 18.43 4.53 -13.63
CA LYS A 42 18.25 3.24 -12.95
C LYS A 42 16.77 2.87 -13.00
N SER A 43 16.49 1.64 -13.40
CA SER A 43 15.15 1.08 -13.33
C SER A 43 14.97 0.40 -11.97
N VAL A 44 13.93 0.78 -11.26
CA VAL A 44 13.44 0.08 -10.07
C VAL A 44 12.36 -0.90 -10.54
N PRO A 45 12.57 -2.22 -10.40
CA PRO A 45 11.58 -3.19 -10.86
C PRO A 45 10.30 -3.14 -10.02
N PRO A 46 9.18 -3.68 -10.56
CA PRO A 46 7.95 -3.92 -9.82
C PRO A 46 8.21 -4.66 -8.49
N ASP A 47 7.52 -4.24 -7.43
CA ASP A 47 7.65 -4.83 -6.10
C ASP A 47 6.45 -5.73 -5.75
N LEU A 48 6.69 -7.03 -5.63
CA LEU A 48 5.65 -8.01 -5.33
C LEU A 48 4.97 -7.78 -3.97
N ALA A 49 5.68 -7.27 -2.97
CA ALA A 49 5.08 -6.99 -1.67
C ALA A 49 4.13 -5.78 -1.75
N ALA A 50 4.51 -4.73 -2.49
CA ALA A 50 3.62 -3.59 -2.75
C ALA A 50 2.40 -3.99 -3.59
N ILE A 51 2.58 -4.86 -4.59
CA ILE A 51 1.47 -5.43 -5.38
C ILE A 51 0.51 -6.20 -4.47
N ARG A 52 1.02 -7.09 -3.61
CA ARG A 52 0.18 -7.87 -2.68
C ARG A 52 -0.61 -6.97 -1.75
N LEU A 53 0.03 -5.95 -1.16
CA LEU A 53 -0.64 -5.01 -0.27
C LEU A 53 -1.80 -4.27 -0.96
N LEU A 54 -1.62 -3.86 -2.22
CA LEU A 54 -2.68 -3.20 -3.00
C LEU A 54 -3.81 -4.18 -3.40
N LEU A 55 -3.50 -5.45 -3.63
CA LEU A 55 -4.50 -6.48 -3.93
C LEU A 55 -5.25 -6.96 -2.68
N GLU A 56 -4.59 -6.94 -1.52
CA GLU A 56 -5.18 -7.18 -0.21
C GLU A 56 -6.04 -5.99 0.23
N GLU A 57 -5.77 -4.77 -0.27
CA GLU A 57 -6.68 -3.61 -0.21
C GLU A 57 -7.82 -3.72 -1.25
N ARG A 58 -8.18 -4.95 -1.68
CA ARG A 58 -9.57 -5.23 -2.03
C ARG A 58 -10.33 -5.31 -0.71
N GLU A 59 -10.99 -4.20 -0.36
CA GLU A 59 -12.23 -4.31 0.41
C GLU A 59 -13.07 -5.41 -0.24
N GLU A 60 -13.66 -6.26 0.61
CA GLU A 60 -14.63 -7.30 0.26
C GLU A 60 -15.35 -6.94 -1.06
N THR A 61 -15.42 -7.87 -2.03
CA THR A 61 -16.17 -7.66 -3.27
C THR A 61 -17.44 -6.90 -2.91
N PRO A 62 -17.67 -5.67 -3.42
CA PRO A 62 -18.77 -4.85 -2.94
C PRO A 62 -20.04 -5.67 -2.91
N VAL A 63 -20.85 -5.59 -1.85
CA VAL A 63 -22.08 -6.41 -1.71
C VAL A 63 -22.93 -6.47 -3.01
N PRO A 64 -23.05 -5.40 -3.83
CA PRO A 64 -23.78 -5.46 -5.10
C PRO A 64 -23.12 -6.30 -6.21
N GLU A 65 -21.83 -6.59 -6.09
CA GLU A 65 -21.00 -7.34 -7.04
C GLU A 65 -20.80 -8.80 -6.62
N MET A 66 -21.29 -9.19 -5.43
CA MET A 66 -21.23 -10.57 -4.94
C MET A 66 -22.27 -11.46 -5.64
N THR A 67 -21.90 -12.71 -5.95
CA THR A 67 -22.88 -13.72 -6.38
C THR A 67 -23.81 -14.13 -5.24
N ASP A 68 -24.93 -14.79 -5.56
CA ASP A 68 -25.84 -15.34 -4.54
C ASP A 68 -25.12 -16.29 -3.56
N GLU A 69 -24.13 -17.05 -4.03
CA GLU A 69 -23.33 -17.94 -3.20
C GLU A 69 -22.38 -17.16 -2.28
N GLU A 70 -21.73 -16.11 -2.79
CA GLU A 70 -20.86 -15.23 -2.03
C GLU A 70 -21.64 -14.46 -0.96
N LEU A 71 -22.83 -13.95 -1.30
CA LEU A 71 -23.75 -13.30 -0.35
C LEU A 71 -24.21 -14.24 0.76
N ALA A 72 -24.52 -15.50 0.42
CA ALA A 72 -24.92 -16.50 1.40
C ALA A 72 -23.78 -16.85 2.37
N ALA A 73 -22.56 -16.98 1.85
CA ALA A 73 -21.36 -17.22 2.65
C ALA A 73 -21.05 -16.03 3.57
N GLU A 74 -21.13 -14.80 3.05
CA GLU A 74 -20.87 -13.58 3.81
C GLU A 74 -21.92 -13.37 4.92
N LYS A 75 -23.20 -13.62 4.62
CA LYS A 75 -24.28 -13.63 5.62
C LYS A 75 -23.99 -14.63 6.74
N ALA A 76 -23.58 -15.86 6.41
CA ALA A 76 -23.29 -16.88 7.40
C ALA A 76 -22.12 -16.47 8.31
N ARG A 77 -21.07 -15.89 7.73
CA ARG A 77 -19.91 -15.35 8.46
C ARG A 77 -20.32 -14.28 9.47
N LEU A 78 -21.07 -13.27 9.02
CA LEU A 78 -21.52 -12.15 9.86
C LEU A 78 -22.43 -12.62 10.99
N MET A 79 -23.34 -13.57 10.72
CA MET A 79 -24.21 -14.16 11.75
C MET A 79 -23.42 -14.91 12.83
N ALA A 80 -22.36 -15.63 12.45
CA ALA A 80 -21.49 -16.31 13.40
C ALA A 80 -20.75 -15.30 14.30
N GLN A 81 -20.20 -14.22 13.71
CA GLN A 81 -19.53 -13.16 14.45
C GLN A 81 -20.46 -12.46 15.45
N LEU A 82 -21.70 -12.17 15.06
CA LEU A 82 -22.71 -11.59 15.95
C LEU A 82 -22.99 -12.50 17.14
N LYS A 83 -23.19 -13.79 16.89
CA LYS A 83 -23.43 -14.77 17.95
C LYS A 83 -22.26 -14.85 18.93
N GLU A 84 -21.02 -14.90 18.44
CA GLU A 84 -19.85 -14.88 19.31
C GLU A 84 -19.76 -13.61 20.15
N TRP A 85 -20.11 -12.46 19.58
CA TRP A 85 -20.12 -11.19 20.28
C TRP A 85 -21.21 -11.13 21.36
N GLU A 86 -22.40 -11.65 21.07
CA GLU A 86 -23.50 -11.78 22.05
C GLU A 86 -23.11 -12.73 23.20
N GLU A 87 -22.46 -13.85 22.89
CA GLU A 87 -21.99 -14.80 23.92
C GLU A 87 -20.89 -14.20 24.80
N LYS A 88 -19.98 -13.39 24.23
CA LYS A 88 -18.93 -12.69 24.98
C LYS A 88 -19.51 -11.57 25.86
N SER A 89 -20.36 -10.72 25.30
CA SER A 89 -21.00 -9.61 26.03
C SER A 89 -21.99 -10.09 27.11
N GLY A 90 -22.64 -11.24 26.90
CA GLY A 90 -23.48 -11.89 27.91
C GLY A 90 -22.70 -12.51 29.08
N LYS A 91 -21.45 -12.92 28.87
CA LYS A 91 -20.57 -13.45 29.94
C LYS A 91 -20.00 -12.34 30.82
N GLU A 92 -19.69 -11.17 30.27
CA GLU A 92 -19.23 -10.00 31.04
C GLU A 92 -20.30 -9.48 32.01
N LYS A 93 -21.60 -9.57 31.67
CA LYS A 93 -22.70 -9.12 32.55
C LYS A 93 -23.06 -10.08 33.70
N LYS A 94 -22.56 -11.32 33.70
CA LYS A 94 -22.87 -12.33 34.74
C LYS A 94 -21.73 -12.58 35.73
N GLY A 95 -20.60 -11.89 35.58
CA GLY A 95 -19.40 -12.05 36.41
C GLY A 95 -19.08 -10.87 37.34
N GLY A 96 -20.02 -9.93 37.55
CA GLY A 96 -19.89 -8.78 38.45
C GLY A 96 -20.85 -8.85 39.62
#